data_AF-A0A2H0W5M8-F1
#
_entry.id   AF-A0A2H0W5M8-F1
#
_cell.length_a   1.000
_cell.length_b   1.000
_cell.length_c   1.000
_cell.angle_alpha   90.00
_cell.angle_beta   90.00
_cell.angle_gamma   90.00
#
_symmetry.space_group_name_H-M   'P 1'
#
loop_
_entity.id
_entity.type
_entity.pdbx_description
1 polymer ?
#
loop_
_entity_poly.entity_id
_entity_poly.type
_entity_poly.pdbx_seq_one_letter_code
_entity_poly.pdbx_strand_id
1 'polypeptide(L)'
;MKVMRKFFRKTRERIEEYIPMTLGNLVVFGFLVYLVVVVSQSVYTNYKSNQQIAEEKNALVVMRSKITELQNQINYDQTDEYKEMKAREKLGYMLVGETVIALPPDTVKEKTPDSGLPEVKIKQPNYSLWWQYFFGKK
;
A
#
# COMPACT_ATOMS: atom_id res chain seq x y z
N MET A 1 69.21 35.15 9.39
CA MET A 1 67.89 35.66 9.86
C MET A 1 67.15 36.59 8.87
N LYS A 2 67.82 37.34 7.97
CA LYS A 2 67.14 38.28 7.03
C LYS A 2 66.41 37.61 5.84
N VAL A 3 66.89 36.46 5.37
CA VAL A 3 66.33 35.76 4.20
C VAL A 3 64.95 35.16 4.49
N MET A 4 64.78 34.58 5.68
CA MET A 4 63.51 33.99 6.15
C MET A 4 62.41 35.05 6.26
N ARG A 5 62.71 36.24 6.79
CA ARG A 5 61.78 37.39 6.84
C ARG A 5 61.32 37.85 5.45
N LYS A 6 62.22 37.84 4.47
CA LYS A 6 61.91 38.28 3.09
C LYS A 6 61.00 37.28 2.37
N PHE A 7 61.19 35.99 2.65
CA PHE A 7 60.35 34.91 2.13
C PHE A 7 58.91 35.01 2.66
N PHE A 8 58.74 35.15 3.98
CA PHE A 8 57.43 35.33 4.62
C PHE A 8 56.67 36.58 4.15
N ARG A 9 57.39 37.67 3.81
CA ARG A 9 56.77 38.88 3.27
C ARG A 9 56.25 38.68 1.84
N LYS A 10 57.04 38.04 0.98
CA LYS A 10 56.66 37.76 -0.42
C LYS A 10 55.52 36.74 -0.54
N THR A 11 55.44 35.78 0.39
CA THR A 11 54.31 34.83 0.45
C THR A 11 53.04 35.50 0.96
N ARG A 12 53.16 36.44 1.91
CA ARG A 12 52.03 37.22 2.45
C ARG A 12 51.39 38.12 1.39
N GLU A 13 52.20 38.83 0.59
CA GLU A 13 51.70 39.73 -0.46
C GLU A 13 50.88 39.01 -1.55
N ARG A 14 51.24 37.77 -1.93
CA ARG A 14 50.46 36.98 -2.90
C ARG A 14 49.18 36.38 -2.34
N ILE A 15 49.12 36.15 -1.03
CA ILE A 15 47.93 35.62 -0.34
C ILE A 15 46.90 36.74 -0.13
N GLU A 16 47.36 37.95 0.21
CA GLU A 16 46.51 39.14 0.38
C GLU A 16 45.82 39.59 -0.92
N GLU A 17 46.37 39.24 -2.09
CA GLU A 17 45.77 39.51 -3.42
C GLU A 17 44.52 38.65 -3.71
N TYR A 18 44.47 37.42 -3.21
CA TYR A 18 43.34 36.50 -3.42
C TYR A 18 42.41 36.41 -2.20
N ILE A 19 42.91 36.68 -0.99
CA ILE A 19 42.15 36.58 0.26
C ILE A 19 42.49 37.80 1.13
N PRO A 20 41.72 38.91 1.05
CA PRO A 20 41.97 40.13 1.81
C PRO A 20 41.51 40.01 3.28
N MET A 21 41.73 38.86 3.91
CA MET A 21 41.24 38.56 5.26
C MET A 21 42.37 38.26 6.24
N THR A 22 42.20 38.75 7.46
CA THR A 22 43.11 38.50 8.59
C THR A 22 43.15 37.01 8.91
N LEU A 23 44.29 36.53 9.43
CA LEU A 23 44.51 35.11 9.77
C LEU A 23 43.39 34.53 10.66
N GLY A 24 42.77 35.37 11.51
CA GLY A 24 41.64 35.00 12.36
C GLY A 24 40.38 34.62 11.57
N ASN A 25 40.07 35.31 10.48
CA ASN A 25 38.91 35.01 9.66
C ASN A 25 39.04 33.65 8.94
N LEU A 26 40.26 33.25 8.56
CA LEU A 26 40.53 31.93 7.98
C LEU A 26 40.30 30.81 9.01
N VAL A 27 40.71 31.02 10.26
CA VAL A 27 40.46 30.05 11.35
C VAL A 27 38.97 29.93 11.63
N VAL A 28 38.24 31.05 11.71
CA VAL A 28 36.79 31.06 11.91
C VAL A 28 36.06 30.38 10.75
N PHE A 29 36.48 30.66 9.50
CA PHE A 29 35.92 30.01 8.32
C PHE A 29 36.17 28.49 8.33
N GLY A 30 37.39 28.06 8.63
CA GLY A 30 37.71 26.64 8.76
C GLY A 30 36.90 25.94 9.85
N PHE A 31 36.70 26.61 10.99
CA PHE A 31 35.86 26.12 12.07
C PHE A 31 34.38 26.01 11.66
N LEU A 32 33.86 27.00 10.93
CA LEU A 32 32.50 26.96 10.38
C LEU A 32 32.31 25.80 9.41
N VAL A 33 33.26 25.61 8.47
CA VAL A 33 33.23 24.49 7.53
C VAL A 33 33.26 23.16 8.29
N TYR A 34 34.10 23.04 9.31
CA TYR A 34 34.16 21.85 10.16
C TYR A 34 32.81 21.57 10.84
N LEU A 35 32.17 22.58 11.44
CA LEU A 35 30.85 22.43 12.05
C LEU A 35 29.80 21.97 11.04
N VAL A 36 29.79 22.56 9.84
CA VAL A 36 28.87 22.15 8.77
C VAL A 36 29.05 20.68 8.44
N VAL A 37 30.28 20.20 8.26
CA VAL A 37 30.56 18.80 7.95
C VAL A 37 30.05 17.86 9.05
N VAL A 38 30.35 18.18 10.31
CA VAL A 38 29.92 17.37 11.47
C VAL A 38 28.40 17.30 11.57
N VAL A 39 27.72 18.45 11.43
CA VAL A 39 26.26 18.51 11.48
C VAL A 39 25.64 17.77 10.31
N SER A 40 26.12 17.98 9.08
CA SER A 40 25.63 17.27 7.90
C SER A 40 25.77 15.76 8.03
N GLN A 41 26.89 15.28 8.57
CA GLN A 41 27.10 13.85 8.80
C GLN A 41 26.10 13.30 9.83
N SER A 42 25.90 14.02 10.94
CA SER A 42 24.93 13.63 11.98
C SER A 42 23.49 13.64 11.49
N VAL A 43 23.10 14.63 10.69
CA VAL A 43 21.77 14.71 10.09
C VAL A 43 21.55 13.55 9.13
N TYR A 44 22.55 13.25 8.29
CA TYR A 44 22.48 12.15 7.33
C TYR A 44 22.33 10.78 8.01
N THR A 45 23.12 10.52 9.07
CA THR A 45 23.02 9.25 9.81
C THR A 45 21.68 9.12 10.53
N ASN A 46 21.20 10.20 11.16
CA ASN A 46 19.87 10.20 11.80
C ASN A 46 18.75 9.99 10.79
N TYR A 47 18.81 10.64 9.63
CA TYR A 47 17.82 10.47 8.57
C TYR A 47 17.76 9.01 8.09
N LYS A 48 18.92 8.41 7.81
CA LYS A 48 19.01 7.00 7.39
C LYS A 48 18.50 6.04 8.47
N SER A 49 18.84 6.28 9.74
CA SER A 49 18.35 5.49 10.86
C SER A 49 16.83 5.58 11.01
N ASN A 50 16.28 6.79 10.94
CA ASN A 50 14.83 7.01 10.99
C ASN A 50 14.09 6.35 9.84
N GLN A 51 14.68 6.35 8.64
CA GLN A 51 14.12 5.64 7.49
C GLN A 51 14.06 4.13 7.74
N GLN A 52 15.16 3.52 8.23
CA GLN A 52 15.18 2.10 8.56
C GLN A 52 14.16 1.75 9.64
N ILE A 53 14.05 2.56 10.69
CA ILE A 53 13.04 2.38 11.74
C ILE A 53 11.61 2.48 11.18
N ALA A 54 11.37 3.40 10.25
CA ALA A 54 10.05 3.54 9.61
C ALA A 54 9.71 2.32 8.75
N GLU A 55 10.68 1.82 7.97
CA GLU A 55 10.52 0.60 7.17
C GLU A 55 10.23 -0.62 8.04
N GLU A 56 10.99 -0.82 9.11
CA GLU A 56 10.77 -1.93 10.06
C GLU A 56 9.41 -1.83 10.77
N LYS A 57 9.01 -0.62 11.19
CA LYS A 57 7.69 -0.39 11.79
C LYS A 57 6.56 -0.73 10.82
N ASN A 58 6.68 -0.33 9.56
CA ASN A 58 5.70 -0.66 8.54
C ASN A 58 5.64 -2.17 8.30
N ALA A 59 6.78 -2.85 8.21
CA ALA A 59 6.84 -4.29 8.10
C ALA A 59 6.16 -4.99 9.30
N LEU A 60 6.37 -4.49 10.53
CA LEU A 60 5.70 -5.01 11.72
C LEU A 60 4.18 -4.84 11.67
N VAL A 61 3.67 -3.69 11.22
CA VAL A 61 2.23 -3.45 11.08
C VAL A 61 1.62 -4.44 10.08
N VAL A 62 2.26 -4.61 8.91
CA VAL A 62 1.80 -5.54 7.87
C VAL A 62 1.82 -6.99 8.36
N MET A 63 2.87 -7.40 9.07
CA MET A 63 2.93 -8.75 9.62
C MET A 63 1.87 -8.99 10.69
N ARG A 64 1.62 -8.00 11.56
CA ARG A 64 0.55 -8.08 12.57
C ARG A 64 -0.83 -8.18 11.94
N SER A 65 -1.12 -7.38 10.90
CA SER A 65 -2.40 -7.47 10.21
C SER A 65 -2.60 -8.83 9.57
N LYS A 66 -1.53 -9.41 9.00
CA LYS A 66 -1.57 -10.75 8.41
C LYS A 66 -1.79 -11.85 9.43
N ILE A 67 -1.19 -11.73 10.63
CA ILE A 67 -1.46 -12.64 11.74
C ILE A 67 -2.94 -12.59 12.13
N THR A 68 -3.50 -11.39 12.29
CA THR A 68 -4.91 -11.22 12.62
C THR A 68 -5.84 -11.79 11.55
N GLU A 69 -5.54 -11.54 10.27
CA GLU A 69 -6.29 -12.11 9.15
C GLU A 69 -6.28 -13.64 9.17
N LEU A 70 -5.10 -14.25 9.33
CA LEU A 70 -4.94 -15.70 9.39
C LEU A 70 -5.65 -16.29 10.61
N GLN A 71 -5.60 -15.63 11.77
CA GLN A 71 -6.34 -16.05 12.96
C GLN A 71 -7.85 -16.02 12.71
N ASN A 72 -8.36 -15.00 12.04
CA ASN A 72 -9.77 -14.92 11.69
C ASN A 72 -10.20 -16.03 10.73
N GLN A 73 -9.35 -16.36 9.74
CA GLN A 73 -9.59 -17.49 8.83
C GLN A 73 -9.62 -18.81 9.58
N ILE A 74 -8.66 -19.05 10.47
CA ILE A 74 -8.64 -20.27 11.31
C ILE A 74 -9.91 -20.35 12.17
N ASN A 75 -10.31 -19.25 12.79
CA ASN A 75 -11.52 -19.22 13.62
C ASN A 75 -12.77 -19.50 12.77
N TYR A 76 -12.86 -18.92 11.58
CA TYR A 76 -13.95 -19.17 10.63
C TYR A 76 -14.00 -20.64 10.21
N ASP A 77 -12.86 -21.24 9.86
CA ASP A 77 -12.76 -22.65 9.47
C ASP A 77 -13.12 -23.60 10.63
N GLN A 78 -12.96 -23.14 11.88
CA GLN A 78 -13.33 -23.88 13.08
C GLN A 78 -14.82 -23.76 13.46
N THR A 79 -15.56 -22.82 12.86
CA THR A 79 -17.00 -22.67 13.12
C THR A 79 -17.77 -23.92 12.68
N ASP A 80 -18.88 -24.18 13.36
CA ASP A 80 -19.72 -25.32 13.02
C ASP A 80 -20.47 -25.09 11.70
N GLU A 81 -20.81 -23.84 11.35
CA GLU A 81 -21.40 -23.53 10.04
C GLU A 81 -20.45 -23.88 8.89
N TYR A 82 -19.15 -23.56 9.02
CA TYR A 82 -18.18 -23.90 7.99
C TYR A 82 -17.98 -25.42 7.87
N LYS A 83 -17.86 -26.13 9.00
CA LYS A 83 -17.77 -27.60 9.01
C LYS A 83 -18.99 -28.23 8.36
N GLU A 84 -20.18 -27.72 8.66
CA GLU A 84 -21.44 -28.21 8.10
C GLU A 84 -21.50 -27.95 6.59
N MET A 85 -21.17 -26.74 6.15
CA MET A 85 -21.08 -26.40 4.73
C MET A 85 -20.11 -27.34 3.99
N LYS A 86 -18.94 -27.60 4.56
CA LYS A 86 -17.96 -28.53 3.98
C LYS A 86 -18.42 -29.99 4.02
N ALA A 87 -19.17 -30.40 5.04
CA ALA A 87 -19.77 -31.72 5.10
C ALA A 87 -20.86 -31.90 4.01
N ARG A 88 -21.72 -30.90 3.82
CA ARG A 88 -22.72 -30.84 2.75
C ARG A 88 -22.06 -30.91 1.37
N GLU A 89 -21.02 -30.12 1.14
CA GLU A 89 -20.29 -30.06 -0.13
C GLU A 89 -19.59 -31.39 -0.48
N LYS A 90 -18.85 -31.97 0.48
CA LYS A 90 -17.99 -33.13 0.21
C LYS A 90 -18.70 -34.47 0.30
N LEU A 91 -19.66 -34.59 1.20
CA LEU A 91 -20.27 -35.87 1.57
C LEU A 91 -21.75 -35.92 1.20
N GLY A 92 -22.30 -34.84 0.66
CA GLY A 92 -23.75 -34.72 0.43
C GLY A 92 -24.55 -34.84 1.73
N TYR A 93 -23.91 -34.56 2.90
CA TYR A 93 -24.54 -34.72 4.19
C TYR A 93 -25.76 -33.80 4.31
N MET A 94 -26.84 -34.33 4.87
CA MET A 94 -28.11 -33.64 5.11
C MET A 94 -28.44 -33.74 6.59
N LEU A 95 -28.97 -32.68 7.18
CA LEU A 95 -29.51 -32.73 8.54
C LEU A 95 -30.81 -33.55 8.57
N VAL A 96 -31.08 -34.19 9.71
CA VAL A 96 -32.32 -34.96 9.91
C VAL A 96 -33.51 -34.00 9.88
N GLY A 97 -34.36 -34.11 8.85
CA GLY A 97 -35.53 -33.23 8.63
C GLY A 97 -35.39 -32.24 7.46
N GLU A 98 -34.24 -32.19 6.80
CA GLU A 98 -34.00 -31.34 5.62
C GLU A 98 -34.45 -32.05 4.33
N THR A 99 -35.22 -31.36 3.47
CA THR A 99 -35.68 -31.89 2.18
C THR A 99 -34.87 -31.26 1.06
N VAL A 100 -33.91 -32.00 0.48
CA VAL A 100 -33.18 -31.52 -0.69
C VAL A 100 -33.98 -31.76 -1.96
N ILE A 101 -34.38 -30.66 -2.58
CA ILE A 101 -34.96 -30.67 -3.91
C ILE A 101 -33.79 -30.67 -4.88
N ALA A 102 -33.48 -31.84 -5.45
CA ALA A 102 -32.59 -31.94 -6.59
C ALA A 102 -33.28 -31.27 -7.78
N LEU A 103 -32.94 -30.00 -8.03
CA LEU A 103 -33.32 -29.34 -9.27
C LEU A 103 -32.76 -30.20 -10.42
N PRO A 104 -33.57 -30.48 -11.47
CA PRO A 104 -33.02 -31.12 -12.66
C PRO A 104 -31.81 -30.30 -13.08
N PRO A 105 -30.67 -30.96 -13.42
CA PRO A 105 -29.50 -30.24 -13.90
C PRO A 105 -30.01 -29.33 -15.00
N ASP A 106 -29.80 -28.02 -14.84
CA ASP A 106 -30.25 -27.03 -15.81
C ASP A 106 -29.82 -27.56 -17.16
N THR A 107 -30.77 -28.10 -17.92
CA THR A 107 -30.46 -28.54 -19.26
C THR A 107 -29.93 -27.27 -19.89
N VAL A 108 -28.70 -27.33 -20.40
CA VAL A 108 -27.91 -26.19 -20.92
C VAL A 108 -28.67 -25.38 -21.99
N LYS A 109 -29.89 -25.80 -22.34
CA LYS A 109 -30.85 -25.10 -23.18
C LYS A 109 -31.61 -23.93 -22.52
N GLU A 110 -31.54 -23.73 -21.20
CA GLU A 110 -32.16 -22.53 -20.56
C GLU A 110 -31.20 -21.71 -19.69
N LYS A 111 -29.90 -22.00 -19.76
CA LYS A 111 -28.87 -21.02 -19.40
C LYS A 111 -28.23 -20.50 -20.67
N THR A 112 -29.02 -19.76 -21.46
CA THR A 112 -28.40 -18.71 -22.27
C THR A 112 -27.57 -17.86 -21.30
N PRO A 113 -26.26 -17.69 -21.53
CA PRO A 113 -25.53 -16.60 -20.91
C PRO A 113 -26.33 -15.31 -21.18
N ASP A 114 -26.14 -14.27 -20.37
CA ASP A 114 -26.41 -12.88 -20.76
C ASP A 114 -25.49 -12.47 -21.96
N SER A 115 -25.46 -13.29 -23.02
CA SER A 115 -25.17 -12.83 -24.37
C SER A 115 -26.35 -11.94 -24.69
N GLY A 116 -26.13 -10.64 -24.49
CA GLY A 116 -27.10 -9.56 -24.59
C GLY A 116 -28.33 -9.99 -25.36
N LEU A 117 -29.45 -10.10 -24.63
CA LEU A 117 -30.78 -10.09 -25.21
C LEU A 117 -30.70 -9.11 -26.39
N PRO A 118 -31.10 -9.48 -27.62
CA PRO A 118 -31.21 -8.47 -28.67
C PRO A 118 -31.95 -7.32 -28.04
N GLU A 119 -31.42 -6.09 -28.12
CA GLU A 119 -32.08 -4.91 -27.54
C GLU A 119 -33.49 -4.84 -28.13
N VAL A 120 -34.43 -5.53 -27.50
CA VAL A 120 -35.83 -5.45 -27.81
C VAL A 120 -36.14 -4.07 -27.30
N LYS A 121 -36.24 -3.10 -28.21
CA LYS A 121 -36.69 -1.76 -27.88
C LYS A 121 -38.02 -1.89 -27.16
N ILE A 122 -37.96 -1.84 -25.83
CA ILE A 122 -39.12 -1.97 -24.96
C ILE A 122 -39.97 -0.72 -25.22
N LYS A 123 -40.98 -0.84 -26.09
CA LYS A 123 -41.85 0.28 -26.47
C LYS A 123 -42.72 0.74 -25.30
N GLN A 124 -42.92 -0.11 -24.29
CA GLN A 124 -43.76 0.17 -23.12
C GLN A 124 -43.08 -0.35 -21.85
N PRO A 125 -43.04 0.44 -20.78
CA PRO A 125 -42.36 0.05 -19.54
C PRO A 125 -42.99 -1.20 -18.91
N ASN A 126 -42.17 -2.02 -18.23
CA ASN A 126 -42.57 -3.33 -17.71
C ASN A 126 -43.83 -3.29 -16.84
N TYR A 127 -44.04 -2.24 -16.04
CA TYR A 127 -45.24 -2.12 -15.20
C TYR A 127 -46.54 -2.05 -16.02
N SER A 128 -46.50 -1.46 -17.21
CA SER A 128 -47.66 -1.33 -18.11
C SER A 128 -48.03 -2.70 -18.69
N LEU A 129 -47.03 -3.50 -19.05
CA LEU A 129 -47.22 -4.86 -19.55
C LEU A 129 -47.84 -5.75 -18.47
N TRP A 130 -47.36 -5.65 -17.23
CA TRP A 130 -47.94 -6.37 -16.10
C TRP A 130 -49.38 -5.95 -15.83
N TRP A 131 -49.67 -4.65 -15.84
CA TRP A 131 -51.03 -4.16 -15.63
C TRP A 131 -51.99 -4.64 -16.72
N GLN A 132 -51.56 -4.63 -17.99
CA GLN A 132 -52.35 -5.16 -19.11
C GLN A 132 -52.52 -6.68 -19.03
N TYR A 133 -51.50 -7.42 -18.60
CA TYR A 133 -51.59 -8.88 -18.45
C TYR A 133 -52.63 -9.26 -17.39
N PHE A 134 -52.63 -8.57 -16.25
CA PHE A 134 -53.53 -8.89 -15.15
C PHE A 134 -54.93 -8.28 -15.29
N PHE A 135 -55.06 -7.11 -15.91
CA PHE A 135 -56.29 -6.32 -15.90
C PHE A 135 -56.72 -5.79 -17.28
N GLY A 136 -55.99 -6.14 -18.35
CA GLY A 136 -56.38 -5.82 -19.72
C GLY A 136 -57.62 -6.59 -20.15
N LYS A 137 -58.51 -5.95 -20.91
CA LYS A 137 -59.66 -6.63 -21.52
C LYS A 137 -59.16 -7.60 -22.59
N LYS A 138 -59.75 -8.79 -22.61
CA LYS A 138 -59.58 -9.79 -23.69
C LYS A 138 -60.02 -9.23 -25.03
#